data_AF-A0A4D5RDI1-F1
#
_entry.id   AF-A0A4D5RDI1-F1
#
_cell.length_a   1.000
_cell.length_b   1.000
_cell.length_c   1.000
_cell.angle_alpha   90.00
_cell.angle_beta   90.00
_cell.angle_gamma   90.00
#
_symmetry.space_group_name_H-M   'P 1'
#
loop_
_entity.id
_entity.type
_entity.pdbx_description
1 polymer ?
#
loop_
_entity_poly.entity_id
_entity_poly.type
_entity_poly.pdbx_seq_one_letter_code
_entity_poly.pdbx_strand_id
1 'polypeptide(L)'
;RQVWPGGATFVNMADDAGDASDLSSLNEHFDKGFREFSIIEKSSESANNKTYQDQVAEATKHLECATHLVNQCSLFSGNEEIDEVATAHLKFLLLPALLGSLSQKRVGGDRSEILRLSEVYFRDFLHRCRQYGLTSHETSEAKEDDGTGDDASTKTRNSGKESTENLLAACRRRQEKIQRFEQQKAMEERQTQLRESLQNPNVDDELVREYYLVLLRYWVNNAIEELRSIEEEKPILQYMAQMKAEGAQSRRAPVPQKSQPLRPIIITKNELQKQVYGVGYPSIPSMTVDEFYAKRYPEHAQQEGAGNAVKPWSLQDWAADPEKASRELEEEDAQKEKLLEEDDKDALTYLRSMDDWKDENKRGSGNRKNMG
;
A
#
# COMPACT_ATOMS: atom_id res chain seq x y z
N ARG A 1 19.91 -11.32 27.76
CA ARG A 1 20.47 -12.71 27.71
C ARG A 1 19.29 -13.65 27.55
N GLN A 2 19.01 -14.09 26.32
CA GLN A 2 17.92 -15.03 26.04
C GLN A 2 18.56 -16.38 25.74
N VAL A 3 18.43 -17.32 26.67
CA VAL A 3 18.78 -18.72 26.47
C VAL A 3 17.52 -19.39 25.92
N TRP A 4 17.66 -20.06 24.78
CA TRP A 4 16.60 -20.85 24.16
C TRP A 4 16.45 -22.18 24.92
N PRO A 5 15.23 -22.66 25.21
CA PRO A 5 15.04 -23.96 25.81
C PRO A 5 15.08 -25.01 24.69
N GLY A 6 16.09 -25.87 24.72
CA GLY A 6 16.30 -26.87 23.68
C GLY A 6 17.51 -27.76 23.96
N GLY A 7 17.60 -28.24 25.20
CA GLY A 7 18.62 -29.20 25.63
C GLY A 7 17.95 -30.47 26.15
N ALA A 8 17.27 -31.20 25.28
CA ALA A 8 16.81 -32.55 25.57
C ALA A 8 17.83 -33.53 25.00
N THR A 9 18.65 -34.13 25.87
CA THR A 9 19.52 -35.25 25.52
C THR A 9 18.67 -36.49 25.24
N PHE A 10 18.65 -36.95 23.99
CA PHE A 10 18.05 -38.22 23.63
C PHE A 10 19.08 -39.36 23.66
N VAL A 11 18.63 -40.48 24.24
CA VAL A 11 19.38 -41.70 24.50
C VAL A 11 19.55 -42.52 23.21
N ASN A 12 20.75 -43.08 23.06
CA ASN A 12 21.23 -43.97 22.00
C ASN A 12 20.22 -45.02 21.50
N MET A 13 20.07 -45.11 20.18
CA MET A 13 19.90 -46.38 19.45
C MET A 13 20.80 -46.33 18.22
N ALA A 14 21.65 -47.35 18.11
CA ALA A 14 22.77 -47.44 17.19
C ALA A 14 22.31 -47.82 15.78
N ASP A 15 22.53 -46.91 14.82
CA ASP A 15 23.00 -47.17 13.45
C ASP A 15 23.00 -45.88 12.59
N ASP A 16 23.58 -44.76 13.07
CA ASP A 16 23.96 -43.63 12.19
C ASP A 16 24.85 -42.59 12.90
N ALA A 17 26.18 -42.77 12.85
CA ALA A 17 27.09 -41.81 13.47
C ALA A 17 27.37 -40.58 12.59
N GLY A 18 27.02 -40.63 11.30
CA GLY A 18 27.21 -39.52 10.36
C GLY A 18 26.05 -38.52 10.43
N ASP A 19 24.82 -39.01 10.28
CA ASP A 19 23.63 -38.16 10.17
C ASP A 19 23.28 -37.46 11.49
N ALA A 20 23.59 -38.07 12.64
CA ALA A 20 23.42 -37.44 13.96
C ALA A 20 24.34 -36.22 14.16
N SER A 21 25.56 -36.25 13.61
CA SER A 21 26.49 -35.11 13.65
C SER A 21 25.97 -33.99 12.75
N ASP A 22 25.52 -34.33 11.55
CA ASP A 22 25.03 -33.37 10.56
C ASP A 22 23.73 -32.69 11.01
N LEU A 23 22.81 -33.43 11.64
CA LEU A 23 21.61 -32.88 12.26
C LEU A 23 21.91 -31.95 13.44
N SER A 24 22.93 -32.26 14.25
CA SER A 24 23.34 -31.38 15.35
C SER A 24 23.93 -30.06 14.83
N SER A 25 24.74 -30.14 13.79
CA SER A 25 25.31 -28.97 13.10
C SER A 25 24.23 -28.15 12.40
N LEU A 26 23.24 -28.81 11.78
CA LEU A 26 22.09 -28.17 11.15
C LEU A 26 21.29 -27.33 12.15
N ASN A 27 20.96 -27.91 13.31
CA ASN A 27 20.25 -27.20 14.36
C ASN A 27 21.05 -26.00 14.87
N GLU A 28 22.37 -26.16 15.08
CA GLU A 28 23.23 -25.07 15.52
C GLU A 28 23.27 -23.91 14.51
N HIS A 29 23.41 -24.22 13.22
CA HIS A 29 23.41 -23.23 12.15
C HIS A 29 22.07 -22.49 12.04
N PHE A 30 20.96 -23.22 12.07
CA PHE A 30 19.63 -22.62 12.03
C PHE A 30 19.39 -21.73 13.25
N ASP A 31 19.66 -22.22 14.47
CA ASP A 31 19.38 -21.48 15.69
C ASP A 31 20.26 -20.21 15.81
N LYS A 32 21.51 -20.25 15.31
CA LYS A 32 22.36 -19.04 15.20
C LYS A 32 21.79 -18.06 14.18
N GLY A 33 21.53 -18.51 12.95
CA GLY A 33 21.00 -17.66 11.88
C GLY A 33 19.64 -17.05 12.23
N PHE A 34 18.74 -17.83 12.85
CA PHE A 34 17.41 -17.35 13.27
C PHE A 34 17.48 -16.34 14.42
N ARG A 35 18.43 -16.50 15.35
CA ARG A 35 18.68 -15.52 16.41
C ARG A 35 19.17 -14.20 15.83
N GLU A 36 20.14 -14.24 14.94
CA GLU A 36 20.67 -13.04 14.28
C GLU A 36 19.59 -12.37 13.42
N PHE A 37 18.83 -13.15 12.66
CA PHE A 37 17.66 -12.67 11.92
C PHE A 37 16.69 -11.89 12.81
N SER A 38 16.32 -12.47 13.97
CA SER A 38 15.42 -11.82 14.94
C SER A 38 15.98 -10.51 15.51
N ILE A 39 17.30 -10.40 15.64
CA ILE A 39 17.97 -9.18 16.10
C ILE A 39 17.93 -8.13 14.98
N ILE A 40 18.25 -8.51 13.75
CA ILE A 40 18.25 -7.65 12.56
C ILE A 40 16.85 -7.06 12.33
N GLU A 41 15.80 -7.87 12.43
CA GLU A 41 14.42 -7.45 12.23
C GLU A 41 13.96 -6.42 13.27
N LYS A 42 14.41 -6.55 14.52
CA LYS A 42 14.05 -5.64 15.62
C LYS A 42 15.01 -4.46 15.78
N SER A 43 16.09 -4.43 15.01
CA SER A 43 17.09 -3.36 15.11
C SER A 43 16.54 -2.05 14.56
N SER A 44 16.88 -0.94 15.22
CA SER A 44 16.62 0.42 14.75
C SER A 44 17.87 1.08 14.16
N GLU A 45 18.93 0.29 13.93
CA GLU A 45 20.18 0.76 13.34
C GLU A 45 20.02 1.07 11.85
N SER A 46 20.88 1.94 11.33
CA SER A 46 20.87 2.24 9.89
C SER A 46 21.34 1.03 9.09
N ALA A 47 20.60 0.66 8.05
CA ALA A 47 20.99 -0.38 7.11
C ALA A 47 22.32 -0.09 6.40
N ASN A 48 22.78 1.16 6.35
CA ASN A 48 24.08 1.53 5.79
C ASN A 48 25.26 1.27 6.74
N ASN A 49 24.99 0.93 8.00
CA ASN A 49 26.04 0.67 8.97
C ASN A 49 26.79 -0.62 8.61
N LYS A 50 28.12 -0.58 8.68
CA LYS A 50 28.96 -1.73 8.40
C LYS A 50 28.68 -2.89 9.36
N THR A 51 28.48 -2.62 10.65
CA THR A 51 28.20 -3.68 11.63
C THR A 51 26.88 -4.38 11.34
N TYR A 52 25.86 -3.63 10.91
CA TYR A 52 24.58 -4.19 10.49
C TYR A 52 24.72 -5.06 9.23
N GLN A 53 25.45 -4.57 8.22
CA GLN A 53 25.68 -5.36 7.01
C GLN A 53 26.54 -6.60 7.24
N ASP A 54 27.53 -6.53 8.14
CA ASP A 54 28.34 -7.67 8.55
C ASP A 54 27.46 -8.72 9.27
N GLN A 55 26.52 -8.30 10.12
CA GLN A 55 25.52 -9.19 10.75
C GLN A 55 24.56 -9.82 9.74
N VAL A 56 24.07 -9.06 8.76
CA VAL A 56 23.22 -9.60 7.68
C VAL A 56 23.99 -10.66 6.89
N ALA A 57 25.27 -10.43 6.60
CA ALA A 57 26.11 -11.39 5.89
C ALA A 57 26.38 -12.67 6.71
N GLU A 58 26.64 -12.54 8.01
CA GLU A 58 26.83 -13.68 8.92
C GLU A 58 25.55 -14.54 9.04
N ALA A 59 24.41 -13.89 9.25
CA ALA A 59 23.11 -14.57 9.32
C ALA A 59 22.79 -15.30 8.02
N THR A 60 23.05 -14.65 6.87
CA THR A 60 22.84 -15.24 5.54
C THR A 60 23.71 -16.50 5.38
N LYS A 61 24.98 -16.43 5.74
CA LYS A 61 25.90 -17.59 5.68
C LYS A 61 25.42 -18.75 6.54
N HIS A 62 24.96 -18.49 7.77
CA HIS A 62 24.44 -19.53 8.65
C HIS A 62 23.20 -20.22 8.07
N LEU A 63 22.27 -19.46 7.48
CA LEU A 63 21.07 -20.03 6.87
C LEU A 63 21.35 -20.74 5.53
N GLU A 64 22.34 -20.29 4.76
CA GLU A 64 22.82 -21.00 3.56
C GLU A 64 23.45 -22.35 3.93
N CYS A 65 24.30 -22.39 4.97
CA CYS A 65 24.84 -23.64 5.50
C CYS A 65 23.74 -24.59 5.97
N ALA A 66 22.74 -24.07 6.70
CA ALA A 66 21.59 -24.88 7.12
C ALA A 66 20.81 -25.41 5.91
N THR A 67 20.60 -24.60 4.87
CA THR A 67 19.92 -25.05 3.63
C THR A 67 20.69 -26.16 2.93
N HIS A 68 22.02 -26.07 2.89
CA HIS A 68 22.85 -27.13 2.33
C HIS A 68 22.71 -28.45 3.11
N LEU A 69 22.75 -28.39 4.45
CA LEU A 69 22.60 -29.56 5.32
C LEU A 69 21.19 -30.18 5.21
N VAL A 70 20.12 -29.37 5.11
CA VAL A 70 18.75 -29.87 4.87
C VAL A 70 18.67 -30.68 3.58
N ASN A 71 19.32 -30.20 2.52
CA ASN A 71 19.35 -30.90 1.23
C ASN A 71 20.19 -32.19 1.30
N GLN A 72 21.26 -32.21 2.11
CA GLN A 72 22.07 -33.42 2.32
C GLN A 72 21.30 -34.49 3.10
N CYS A 73 20.65 -34.11 4.21
CA CYS A 73 19.81 -34.99 5.01
C CYS A 73 18.48 -35.37 4.33
N SER A 74 18.12 -34.72 3.20
CA SER A 74 16.88 -34.97 2.44
C SER A 74 15.62 -34.95 3.32
N LEU A 75 15.53 -33.99 4.24
CA LEU A 75 14.47 -33.91 5.27
C LEU A 75 13.06 -33.64 4.73
N PHE A 76 12.94 -33.31 3.45
CA PHE A 76 11.71 -32.89 2.81
C PHE A 76 11.55 -33.58 1.46
N SER A 77 10.37 -34.13 1.22
CA SER A 77 9.96 -34.69 -0.06
C SER A 77 8.72 -33.99 -0.62
N GLY A 78 8.66 -33.82 -1.95
CA GLY A 78 7.53 -33.14 -2.60
C GLY A 78 6.19 -33.89 -2.55
N ASN A 79 6.18 -35.13 -2.03
CA ASN A 79 4.98 -35.97 -1.88
C ASN A 79 4.53 -36.13 -0.42
N GLU A 80 5.10 -35.36 0.52
CA GLU A 80 4.75 -35.41 1.93
C GLU A 80 3.68 -34.36 2.29
N GLU A 81 2.79 -34.72 3.21
CA GLU A 81 1.90 -33.74 3.85
C GLU A 81 2.56 -33.10 5.08
N ILE A 82 2.12 -31.90 5.48
CA ILE A 82 2.69 -31.21 6.64
C ILE A 82 2.60 -32.05 7.92
N ASP A 83 1.58 -32.90 8.04
CA ASP A 83 1.33 -33.80 9.17
C ASP A 83 2.32 -34.95 9.28
N GLU A 84 3.02 -35.28 8.20
CA GLU A 84 4.04 -36.33 8.14
C GLU A 84 5.42 -35.80 8.56
N VAL A 85 5.61 -34.47 8.58
CA VAL A 85 6.87 -33.83 8.97
C VAL A 85 7.02 -33.78 10.48
N ALA A 86 8.15 -34.27 11.00
CA ALA A 86 8.46 -34.19 12.43
C ALA A 86 8.49 -32.74 12.94
N THR A 87 7.94 -32.52 14.14
CA THR A 87 7.81 -31.20 14.77
C THR A 87 9.14 -30.42 14.81
N ALA A 88 10.26 -31.11 15.05
CA ALA A 88 11.60 -30.52 15.09
C ALA A 88 12.09 -30.00 13.72
N HIS A 89 11.59 -30.55 12.61
CA HIS A 89 12.02 -30.22 11.26
C HIS A 89 11.19 -29.10 10.62
N LEU A 90 9.98 -28.83 11.12
CA LEU A 90 9.09 -27.78 10.61
C LEU A 90 9.78 -26.41 10.50
N LYS A 91 10.68 -26.09 11.44
CA LYS A 91 11.41 -24.83 11.44
C LYS A 91 12.29 -24.64 10.19
N PHE A 92 12.77 -25.72 9.59
CA PHE A 92 13.65 -25.65 8.41
C PHE A 92 12.88 -25.30 7.12
N LEU A 93 11.56 -25.48 7.06
CA LEU A 93 10.73 -24.99 5.95
C LEU A 93 10.79 -23.45 5.81
N LEU A 94 11.16 -22.73 6.88
CA LEU A 94 11.29 -21.27 6.87
C LEU A 94 12.55 -20.76 6.16
N LEU A 95 13.54 -21.63 5.91
CA LEU A 95 14.86 -21.23 5.41
C LEU A 95 14.79 -20.32 4.17
N PRO A 96 14.03 -20.65 3.10
CA PRO A 96 13.98 -19.79 1.93
C PRO A 96 13.29 -18.45 2.24
N ALA A 97 12.25 -18.39 3.08
CA ALA A 97 11.61 -17.12 3.46
C ALA A 97 12.58 -16.19 4.22
N LEU A 98 13.35 -16.73 5.16
CA LEU A 98 14.33 -15.98 5.92
C LEU A 98 15.47 -15.46 5.03
N LEU A 99 15.98 -16.29 4.12
CA LEU A 99 16.99 -15.90 3.13
C LEU A 99 16.47 -14.83 2.18
N GLY A 100 15.21 -14.95 1.72
CA GLY A 100 14.55 -13.93 0.90
C GLY A 100 14.46 -12.58 1.60
N SER A 101 14.12 -12.57 2.89
CA SER A 101 14.05 -11.37 3.71
C SER A 101 15.44 -10.75 3.98
N LEU A 102 16.43 -11.54 4.38
CA LEU A 102 17.81 -11.07 4.60
C LEU A 102 18.43 -10.48 3.33
N SER A 103 18.15 -11.09 2.17
CA SER A 103 18.61 -10.61 0.88
C SER A 103 18.17 -9.17 0.62
N GLN A 104 16.92 -8.82 0.95
CA GLN A 104 16.44 -7.45 0.80
C GLN A 104 17.09 -6.44 1.76
N LYS A 105 17.60 -6.89 2.92
CA LYS A 105 18.30 -6.05 3.90
C LYS A 105 19.73 -5.72 3.50
N ARG A 106 20.27 -6.37 2.47
CA ARG A 106 21.60 -6.07 1.94
C ARG A 106 21.62 -4.71 1.26
N VAL A 107 22.65 -3.93 1.59
CA VAL A 107 22.88 -2.62 0.98
C VAL A 107 24.20 -2.64 0.21
N GLY A 108 24.12 -2.29 -1.07
CA GLY A 108 25.25 -2.29 -2.00
C GLY A 108 25.14 -3.40 -3.05
N GLY A 109 25.80 -3.21 -4.20
CA GLY A 109 25.65 -4.07 -5.38
C GLY A 109 24.52 -3.60 -6.31
N ASP A 110 24.18 -4.44 -7.29
CA ASP A 110 23.04 -4.17 -8.17
C ASP A 110 21.73 -4.54 -7.45
N ARG A 111 20.88 -3.53 -7.22
CA ARG A 111 19.57 -3.74 -6.61
C ARG A 111 18.71 -4.69 -7.44
N SER A 112 18.88 -4.71 -8.76
CA SER A 112 18.13 -5.60 -9.63
C SER A 112 18.43 -7.08 -9.35
N GLU A 113 19.69 -7.42 -9.08
CA GLU A 113 20.12 -8.77 -8.72
C GLU A 113 19.61 -9.16 -7.32
N ILE A 114 19.66 -8.24 -6.37
CA ILE A 114 19.15 -8.46 -5.00
C ILE A 114 17.65 -8.79 -5.04
N LEU A 115 16.86 -8.04 -5.80
CA LEU A 115 15.42 -8.30 -5.94
C LEU A 115 15.12 -9.64 -6.62
N ARG A 116 15.86 -9.98 -7.69
CA ARG A 116 15.72 -11.29 -8.36
C ARG A 116 16.02 -12.45 -7.42
N LEU A 117 17.10 -12.34 -6.65
CA LEU A 117 17.51 -13.38 -5.71
C LEU A 117 16.50 -13.51 -4.56
N SER A 118 16.00 -12.39 -4.02
CA SER A 118 14.94 -12.39 -3.00
C SER A 118 13.64 -13.01 -3.53
N GLU A 119 13.24 -12.68 -4.76
CA GLU A 119 12.07 -13.26 -5.42
C GLU A 119 12.18 -14.78 -5.57
N VAL A 120 13.34 -15.29 -6.01
CA VAL A 120 13.57 -16.74 -6.14
C VAL A 120 13.35 -17.44 -4.81
N TYR A 121 13.89 -16.88 -3.72
CA TYR A 121 13.73 -17.44 -2.38
C TYR A 121 12.28 -17.44 -1.89
N PHE A 122 11.54 -16.33 -2.07
CA PHE A 122 10.13 -16.28 -1.67
C PHE A 122 9.24 -17.19 -2.51
N ARG A 123 9.53 -17.33 -3.82
CA ARG A 123 8.82 -18.27 -4.69
C ARG A 123 9.09 -19.72 -4.30
N ASP A 124 10.34 -20.08 -4.02
CA ASP A 124 10.70 -21.42 -3.52
C ASP A 124 9.97 -21.72 -2.20
N PHE A 125 9.94 -20.77 -1.25
CA PHE A 125 9.20 -20.92 -0.01
C PHE A 125 7.70 -21.20 -0.24
N LEU A 126 7.04 -20.37 -1.05
CA LEU A 126 5.60 -20.52 -1.33
C LEU A 126 5.30 -21.81 -2.09
N HIS A 127 6.19 -22.22 -3.00
CA HIS A 127 6.07 -23.48 -3.72
C HIS A 127 6.13 -24.68 -2.76
N ARG A 128 7.10 -24.70 -1.84
CA ARG A 128 7.19 -25.74 -0.80
C ARG A 128 5.96 -25.71 0.11
N CYS A 129 5.55 -24.54 0.61
CA CYS A 129 4.35 -24.43 1.42
C CYS A 129 3.08 -24.93 0.70
N ARG A 130 3.01 -24.79 -0.62
CA ARG A 130 1.91 -25.35 -1.43
C ARG A 130 1.97 -26.87 -1.47
N GLN A 131 3.14 -27.46 -1.73
CA GLN A 131 3.32 -28.91 -1.76
C GLN A 131 2.89 -29.57 -0.44
N TYR A 132 3.25 -28.95 0.69
CA TYR A 132 2.87 -29.42 2.03
C TYR A 132 1.45 -29.03 2.47
N GLY A 133 0.64 -28.39 1.61
CA GLY A 133 -0.76 -28.03 1.93
C GLY A 133 -0.96 -26.85 2.89
N LEU A 134 0.08 -26.05 3.15
CA LEU A 134 0.02 -24.87 4.02
C LEU A 134 -0.64 -23.65 3.36
N THR A 135 -0.67 -23.61 2.03
CA THR A 135 -1.28 -22.51 1.27
C THR A 135 -1.89 -22.97 -0.05
N SER A 136 -3.00 -22.36 -0.44
CA SER A 136 -3.61 -22.51 -1.78
C SER A 136 -3.26 -21.34 -2.70
N HIS A 137 -2.38 -20.43 -2.28
CA HIS A 137 -2.01 -19.26 -3.08
C HIS A 137 -1.21 -19.69 -4.31
N GLU A 138 -1.75 -19.42 -5.50
CA GLU A 138 -1.00 -19.57 -6.74
C GLU A 138 -0.01 -18.40 -6.86
N THR A 139 1.28 -18.68 -6.69
CA THR A 139 2.30 -17.82 -7.29
C THR A 139 2.11 -17.92 -8.79
N SER A 140 1.72 -16.84 -9.46
CA SER A 140 1.90 -16.74 -10.92
C SER A 140 3.37 -17.02 -11.19
N GLU A 141 3.67 -18.22 -11.66
CA GLU A 141 4.98 -18.54 -12.20
C GLU A 141 5.31 -17.45 -13.21
N ALA A 142 6.54 -16.95 -13.18
CA ALA A 142 6.96 -15.96 -14.17
C ALA A 142 6.75 -16.61 -15.54
N LYS A 143 5.69 -16.22 -16.25
CA LYS A 143 5.68 -16.32 -17.70
C LYS A 143 6.86 -15.49 -18.15
N GLU A 144 7.92 -16.18 -18.53
CA GLU A 144 8.96 -15.62 -19.37
C GLU A 144 8.27 -14.94 -20.55
N ASP A 145 8.78 -13.76 -20.84
CA ASP A 145 8.45 -12.91 -21.98
C ASP A 145 8.21 -13.72 -23.27
N ASP A 146 6.95 -13.89 -23.65
CA ASP A 146 6.59 -14.18 -25.03
C ASP A 146 5.86 -12.94 -25.56
N GLY A 147 6.64 -12.11 -26.26
CA GLY A 147 6.15 -10.95 -26.98
C GLY A 147 5.27 -11.37 -28.15
N THR A 148 3.95 -11.34 -27.96
CA THR A 148 2.93 -11.15 -29.00
C THR A 148 1.68 -10.60 -28.31
N GLY A 149 0.95 -9.60 -28.78
CA GLY A 149 1.02 -8.69 -29.90
C GLY A 149 -0.07 -7.64 -29.62
N ASP A 150 0.08 -6.51 -30.27
CA ASP A 150 -0.88 -5.41 -30.39
C ASP A 150 -2.36 -5.86 -30.39
N ASP A 151 -3.18 -5.30 -29.50
CA ASP A 151 -4.61 -5.11 -29.78
C ASP A 151 -5.06 -3.73 -29.29
N ALA A 152 -4.50 -2.71 -29.93
CA ALA A 152 -5.12 -1.40 -30.03
C ALA A 152 -6.34 -1.45 -30.96
N SER A 153 -7.45 -2.11 -30.58
CA SER A 153 -8.69 -1.99 -31.39
C SER A 153 -10.02 -2.22 -30.65
N THR A 154 -10.38 -1.36 -29.70
CA THR A 154 -11.80 -0.92 -29.55
C THR A 154 -11.96 0.31 -28.64
N LYS A 155 -11.64 1.49 -29.18
CA LYS A 155 -12.19 2.76 -28.65
C LYS A 155 -13.67 2.82 -28.99
N THR A 156 -14.54 2.50 -28.04
CA THR A 156 -15.94 2.96 -28.05
C THR A 156 -16.40 3.30 -26.63
N ARG A 157 -16.32 4.59 -26.32
CA ARG A 157 -17.15 5.38 -25.39
C ARG A 157 -17.86 4.61 -24.26
N ASN A 158 -17.25 4.53 -23.07
CA ASN A 158 -17.95 4.30 -21.80
C ASN A 158 -17.11 4.72 -20.56
N SER A 159 -16.67 5.98 -20.51
CA SER A 159 -15.85 6.53 -19.42
C SER A 159 -16.50 6.50 -18.02
N GLY A 160 -17.83 6.34 -17.94
CA GLY A 160 -18.55 6.24 -16.67
C GLY A 160 -18.52 4.85 -16.03
N LYS A 161 -18.48 3.77 -16.81
CA LYS A 161 -18.48 2.39 -16.32
C LYS A 161 -17.07 1.91 -15.93
N GLU A 162 -16.05 2.34 -16.66
CA GLU A 162 -14.64 2.08 -16.31
C GLU A 162 -14.27 2.72 -14.97
N SER A 163 -14.81 3.91 -14.66
CA SER A 163 -14.55 4.60 -13.38
C SER A 163 -15.14 3.85 -12.19
N THR A 164 -16.38 3.35 -12.29
CA THR A 164 -17.04 2.59 -11.23
C THR A 164 -16.45 1.20 -11.06
N GLU A 165 -16.09 0.51 -12.15
CA GLU A 165 -15.38 -0.78 -12.10
C GLU A 165 -13.97 -0.64 -11.49
N ASN A 166 -13.24 0.43 -11.83
CA ASN A 166 -11.95 0.74 -11.21
C ASN A 166 -12.08 1.05 -9.71
N LEU A 167 -13.13 1.78 -9.31
CA LEU A 167 -13.44 2.01 -7.89
C LEU A 167 -13.77 0.72 -7.16
N LEU A 168 -14.59 -0.16 -7.74
CA LEU A 168 -14.92 -1.46 -7.16
C LEU A 168 -13.70 -2.37 -7.05
N ALA A 169 -12.81 -2.38 -8.06
CA ALA A 169 -11.56 -3.11 -8.02
C ALA A 169 -10.63 -2.56 -6.93
N ALA A 170 -10.55 -1.23 -6.77
CA ALA A 170 -9.78 -0.59 -5.70
C ALA A 170 -10.34 -0.93 -4.30
N CYS A 171 -11.67 -0.93 -4.15
CA CYS A 171 -12.34 -1.34 -2.90
C CYS A 171 -12.05 -2.81 -2.56
N ARG A 172 -12.08 -3.72 -3.55
CA ARG A 172 -11.72 -5.14 -3.33
C ARG A 172 -10.25 -5.30 -2.91
N ARG A 173 -9.31 -4.67 -3.64
CA ARG A 173 -7.87 -4.70 -3.28
C ARG A 173 -7.62 -4.15 -1.88
N ARG A 174 -8.31 -3.06 -1.52
CA ARG A 174 -8.24 -2.49 -0.17
C ARG A 174 -8.77 -3.47 0.87
N GLN A 175 -9.93 -4.09 0.62
CA GLN A 175 -10.53 -5.05 1.54
C GLN A 175 -9.63 -6.29 1.75
N GLU A 176 -9.04 -6.81 0.68
CA GLU A 176 -8.08 -7.92 0.75
C GLU A 176 -6.84 -7.53 1.59
N LYS A 177 -6.33 -6.31 1.43
CA LYS A 177 -5.21 -5.81 2.23
C LYS A 177 -5.57 -5.68 3.72
N ILE A 178 -6.78 -5.20 4.03
CA ILE A 178 -7.26 -5.11 5.41
C ILE A 178 -7.37 -6.51 6.03
N GLN A 179 -8.00 -7.45 5.32
CA GLN A 179 -8.14 -8.83 5.80
C GLN A 179 -6.78 -9.50 6.05
N ARG A 180 -5.80 -9.30 5.15
CA ARG A 180 -4.45 -9.83 5.33
C ARG A 180 -3.75 -9.21 6.54
N PHE A 181 -3.86 -7.90 6.72
CA PHE A 181 -3.30 -7.21 7.87
C PHE A 181 -3.92 -7.69 9.19
N GLU A 182 -5.24 -7.89 9.23
CA GLU A 182 -5.94 -8.45 10.40
C GLU A 182 -5.47 -9.88 10.70
N GLN A 183 -5.34 -10.73 9.67
CA GLN A 183 -4.83 -12.09 9.81
C GLN A 183 -3.38 -12.11 10.30
N GLN A 184 -2.51 -11.27 9.74
CA GLN A 184 -1.11 -11.16 10.14
C GLN A 184 -0.99 -10.74 11.60
N LYS A 185 -1.75 -9.72 12.01
CA LYS A 185 -1.77 -9.25 13.40
C LYS A 185 -2.27 -10.32 14.38
N ALA A 186 -3.32 -11.06 14.02
CA ALA A 186 -3.82 -12.17 14.84
C ALA A 186 -2.78 -13.30 14.98
N MET A 187 -2.04 -13.59 13.91
CA MET A 187 -0.95 -14.58 13.94
C MET A 187 0.21 -14.11 14.83
N GLU A 188 0.61 -12.84 14.75
CA GLU A 188 1.66 -12.27 15.60
C GLU A 188 1.29 -12.36 17.08
N GLU A 189 0.05 -11.99 17.44
CA GLU A 189 -0.45 -12.11 18.80
C GLU A 189 -0.44 -13.58 19.27
N ARG A 190 -0.92 -14.51 18.43
CA ARG A 190 -0.88 -15.95 18.74
C ARG A 190 0.56 -16.46 18.90
N GLN A 191 1.50 -16.02 18.07
CA GLN A 191 2.91 -16.37 18.21
C GLN A 191 3.50 -15.86 19.52
N THR A 192 3.14 -14.65 19.96
CA THR A 192 3.62 -14.13 21.25
C THR A 192 3.10 -14.96 22.43
N GLN A 193 1.81 -15.33 22.41
CA GLN A 193 1.19 -16.16 23.46
C GLN A 193 1.80 -17.58 23.51
N LEU A 194 1.98 -18.20 22.34
CA LEU A 194 2.61 -19.52 22.24
C LEU A 194 4.06 -19.44 22.70
N ARG A 195 4.82 -18.44 22.28
CA ARG A 195 6.22 -18.25 22.68
C ARG A 195 6.39 -18.07 24.19
N GLU A 196 5.47 -17.41 24.88
CA GLU A 196 5.47 -17.34 26.34
C GLU A 196 5.22 -18.70 26.97
N SER A 197 4.28 -19.46 26.42
CA SER A 197 3.97 -20.82 26.86
C SER A 197 5.14 -21.79 26.67
N LEU A 198 5.90 -21.64 25.58
CA LEU A 198 7.10 -22.42 25.25
C LEU A 198 8.28 -22.19 26.21
N GLN A 199 8.26 -21.14 27.06
CA GLN A 199 9.31 -20.91 28.06
C GLN A 199 9.24 -21.90 29.22
N ASN A 200 8.10 -22.59 29.39
CA ASN A 200 7.96 -23.62 30.39
C ASN A 200 8.76 -24.86 29.98
N PRO A 201 9.52 -25.51 30.89
CA PRO A 201 10.33 -26.67 30.54
C PRO A 201 9.52 -27.95 30.26
N ASN A 202 8.25 -28.00 30.68
CA ASN A 202 7.35 -29.15 30.49
C ASN A 202 6.30 -28.85 29.42
N VAL A 203 6.73 -28.40 28.26
CA VAL A 203 5.83 -28.07 27.15
C VAL A 203 5.56 -29.28 26.29
N ASP A 204 4.29 -29.47 25.95
CA ASP A 204 3.85 -30.55 25.07
C ASP A 204 4.33 -30.29 23.62
N ASP A 205 4.74 -31.35 22.92
CA ASP A 205 5.19 -31.28 21.52
C ASP A 205 4.11 -30.67 20.60
N GLU A 206 2.83 -30.88 20.92
CA GLU A 206 1.70 -30.29 20.20
C GLU A 206 1.73 -28.76 20.19
N LEU A 207 2.11 -28.12 21.30
CA LEU A 207 2.23 -26.66 21.37
C LEU A 207 3.43 -26.15 20.55
N VAL A 208 4.53 -26.91 20.52
CA VAL A 208 5.70 -26.60 19.69
C VAL A 208 5.33 -26.70 18.21
N ARG A 209 4.58 -27.74 17.84
CA ARG A 209 4.06 -27.94 16.49
C ARG A 209 3.14 -26.80 16.08
N GLU A 210 2.17 -26.45 16.94
CA GLU A 210 1.26 -25.34 16.70
C GLU A 210 2.02 -24.03 16.47
N TYR A 211 3.02 -23.73 17.30
CA TYR A 211 3.86 -22.54 17.15
C TYR A 211 4.51 -22.46 15.77
N TYR A 212 5.14 -23.54 15.29
CA TYR A 212 5.80 -23.54 13.99
C TYR A 212 4.81 -23.47 12.83
N LEU A 213 3.62 -24.07 12.94
CA LEU A 213 2.58 -23.95 11.92
C LEU A 213 2.04 -22.51 11.81
N VAL A 214 1.81 -21.85 12.95
CA VAL A 214 1.42 -20.44 12.98
C VAL A 214 2.53 -19.57 12.40
N LEU A 215 3.80 -19.85 12.72
CA LEU A 215 4.96 -19.14 12.18
C LEU A 215 5.09 -19.32 10.65
N LEU A 216 4.90 -20.54 10.14
CA LEU A 216 4.90 -20.82 8.70
C LEU A 216 3.80 -20.05 7.97
N ARG A 217 2.57 -20.07 8.48
CA ARG A 217 1.46 -19.33 7.89
C ARG A 217 1.65 -17.80 7.94
N TYR A 218 2.27 -17.29 9.00
CA TYR A 218 2.68 -15.90 9.07
C TYR A 218 3.67 -15.55 7.95
N TRP A 219 4.69 -16.37 7.77
CA TRP A 219 5.69 -16.19 6.71
C TRP A 219 5.11 -16.35 5.31
N VAL A 220 4.06 -17.17 5.11
CA VAL A 220 3.32 -17.24 3.84
C VAL A 220 2.71 -15.89 3.50
N ASN A 221 2.01 -15.26 4.45
CA ASN A 221 1.42 -13.94 4.24
C ASN A 221 2.51 -12.89 3.96
N ASN A 222 3.58 -12.91 4.76
CA ASN A 222 4.70 -11.99 4.59
C ASN A 222 5.38 -12.15 3.22
N ALA A 223 5.64 -13.38 2.78
CA ALA A 223 6.24 -13.66 1.48
C ALA A 223 5.37 -13.17 0.31
N ILE A 224 4.05 -13.26 0.40
CA ILE A 224 3.14 -12.74 -0.63
C ILE A 224 3.21 -11.20 -0.67
N GLU A 225 3.29 -10.54 0.48
CA GLU A 225 3.41 -9.07 0.54
C GLU A 225 4.77 -8.60 0.02
N GLU A 226 5.85 -9.28 0.39
CA GLU A 226 7.20 -9.01 -0.11
C GLU A 226 7.29 -9.22 -1.63
N LEU A 227 6.69 -10.28 -2.18
CA LEU A 227 6.65 -10.48 -3.63
C LEU A 227 5.92 -9.34 -4.36
N ARG A 228 4.80 -8.85 -3.82
CA ARG A 228 4.10 -7.68 -4.38
C ARG A 228 4.98 -6.44 -4.36
N SER A 229 5.67 -6.20 -3.24
CA SER A 229 6.62 -5.09 -3.09
C SER A 229 7.75 -5.18 -4.13
N ILE A 230 8.32 -6.37 -4.33
CA ILE A 230 9.36 -6.63 -5.34
C ILE A 230 8.83 -6.39 -6.76
N GLU A 231 7.62 -6.86 -7.07
CA GLU A 231 6.96 -6.68 -8.37
C GLU A 231 6.71 -5.20 -8.70
N GLU A 232 6.37 -4.38 -7.70
CA GLU A 232 6.21 -2.93 -7.84
C GLU A 232 7.56 -2.20 -7.98
N GLU A 233 8.63 -2.68 -7.32
CA GLU A 233 9.96 -2.05 -7.36
C GLU A 233 10.69 -2.30 -8.69
N LYS A 234 10.57 -3.50 -9.28
CA LYS A 234 11.24 -3.89 -10.54
C LYS A 234 11.04 -2.91 -11.71
N PRO A 235 9.82 -2.51 -12.10
CA PRO A 235 9.62 -1.58 -13.22
C PRO A 235 10.24 -0.21 -12.94
N ILE A 236 10.25 0.24 -11.68
CA ILE A 236 10.89 1.50 -11.28
C ILE A 236 12.39 1.41 -11.52
N LEU A 237 13.03 0.30 -11.14
CA LEU A 237 14.46 0.09 -11.39
C LEU A 237 14.79 -0.01 -12.88
N GLN A 238 13.97 -0.69 -13.67
CA GLN A 238 14.13 -0.77 -15.12
C GLN A 238 14.03 0.61 -15.77
N TYR A 239 13.02 1.40 -15.38
CA TYR A 239 12.86 2.77 -15.84
C TYR A 239 14.05 3.66 -15.44
N MET A 240 14.54 3.54 -14.20
CA MET A 240 15.73 4.25 -13.74
C MET A 240 16.99 3.86 -14.51
N ALA A 241 17.14 2.57 -14.85
CA ALA A 241 18.25 2.07 -15.65
C ALA A 241 18.18 2.60 -17.09
N GLN A 242 17.00 2.60 -17.72
CA GLN A 242 16.77 3.20 -19.04
C GLN A 242 17.10 4.70 -19.03
N MET A 243 16.58 5.45 -18.04
CA MET A 243 16.87 6.88 -17.86
C MET A 243 18.37 7.18 -17.65
N LYS A 244 19.11 6.27 -17.03
CA LYS A 244 20.56 6.38 -16.87
C LYS A 244 21.31 6.05 -18.16
N ALA A 245 20.84 5.06 -18.93
CA ALA A 245 21.44 4.60 -20.18
C ALA A 245 21.20 5.57 -21.35
N GLU A 246 20.04 6.22 -21.40
CA GLU A 246 19.70 7.29 -22.35
C GLU A 246 20.54 8.56 -22.12
N GLY A 247 21.41 8.55 -21.10
CA GLY A 247 22.19 9.69 -20.65
C GLY A 247 21.30 10.69 -19.92
N ALA A 248 21.85 11.39 -18.93
CA ALA A 248 21.18 12.47 -18.22
C ALA A 248 20.90 13.71 -19.12
N GLN A 249 20.49 13.52 -20.37
CA GLN A 249 20.01 14.54 -21.28
C GLN A 249 18.48 14.48 -21.31
N SER A 250 17.86 15.55 -20.77
CA SER A 250 16.41 15.79 -20.77
C SER A 250 15.64 14.84 -19.83
N ARG A 251 15.60 15.08 -18.53
CA ARG A 251 14.79 16.16 -17.96
C ARG A 251 15.61 16.86 -16.86
N ARG A 252 16.05 18.08 -17.11
CA ARG A 252 15.96 19.07 -16.02
C ARG A 252 14.51 18.94 -15.55
N ALA A 253 14.27 18.59 -14.27
CA ALA A 253 12.99 18.90 -13.64
C ALA A 253 12.63 20.29 -14.17
N PRO A 254 11.47 20.49 -14.81
CA PRO A 254 11.19 21.75 -15.48
C PRO A 254 11.53 22.80 -14.45
N VAL A 255 12.62 23.55 -14.69
CA VAL A 255 13.07 24.58 -13.76
C VAL A 255 11.79 25.33 -13.52
N PRO A 256 11.21 25.33 -12.30
CA PRO A 256 9.83 25.74 -12.10
C PRO A 256 9.76 27.05 -12.84
N GLN A 257 9.03 27.06 -13.97
CA GLN A 257 9.05 28.21 -14.87
C GLN A 257 8.75 29.33 -13.91
N LYS A 258 9.71 30.23 -13.68
CA LYS A 258 9.56 31.27 -12.67
C LYS A 258 8.34 32.02 -13.15
N SER A 259 7.17 31.64 -12.64
CA SER A 259 5.91 32.18 -13.07
C SER A 259 6.09 33.63 -12.72
N GLN A 260 6.07 34.49 -13.73
CA GLN A 260 6.23 35.91 -13.51
C GLN A 260 5.31 36.26 -12.34
N PRO A 261 5.84 36.85 -11.25
CA PRO A 261 5.06 37.08 -10.04
C PRO A 261 3.74 37.73 -10.45
N LEU A 262 2.61 37.17 -9.98
CA LEU A 262 1.29 37.60 -10.38
C LEU A 262 1.21 39.12 -10.20
N ARG A 263 0.99 39.84 -11.30
CA ARG A 263 0.83 41.29 -11.23
C ARG A 263 -0.55 41.56 -10.63
N PRO A 264 -0.64 42.31 -9.52
CA PRO A 264 -1.93 42.67 -8.96
C PRO A 264 -2.70 43.51 -9.99
N ILE A 265 -4.01 43.27 -10.07
CA ILE A 265 -4.96 44.01 -10.90
C ILE A 265 -6.01 44.56 -9.97
N ILE A 266 -6.39 45.82 -10.17
CA ILE A 266 -7.49 46.42 -9.40
C ILE A 266 -8.79 46.12 -10.14
N ILE A 267 -9.64 45.29 -9.52
CA ILE A 267 -10.99 45.01 -10.04
C ILE A 267 -11.94 46.02 -9.40
N THR A 268 -12.57 46.82 -10.25
CA THR A 268 -13.51 47.89 -9.86
C THR A 268 -14.94 47.49 -10.20
N LYS A 269 -15.91 48.04 -9.46
CA LYS A 269 -17.32 47.72 -9.69
C LYS A 269 -17.86 48.37 -10.96
N ASN A 270 -17.54 49.64 -11.17
CA ASN A 270 -18.07 50.48 -12.25
C ASN A 270 -16.95 51.14 -13.06
N GLU A 271 -17.25 51.55 -14.30
CA GLU A 271 -16.29 52.26 -15.18
C GLU A 271 -15.79 53.58 -14.57
N LEU A 272 -16.63 54.32 -13.85
CA LEU A 272 -16.22 55.53 -13.12
C LEU A 272 -15.16 55.21 -12.05
N GLN A 273 -15.29 54.07 -11.38
CA GLN A 273 -14.28 53.61 -10.42
C GLN A 273 -13.01 53.19 -11.17
N LYS A 274 -13.09 52.50 -12.30
CA LYS A 274 -11.93 52.17 -13.14
C LYS A 274 -11.10 53.40 -13.54
N GLN A 275 -11.77 54.53 -13.82
CA GLN A 275 -11.11 55.79 -14.18
C GLN A 275 -10.39 56.47 -13.01
N VAL A 276 -10.88 56.29 -11.77
CA VAL A 276 -10.31 56.92 -10.56
C VAL A 276 -9.28 56.00 -9.90
N TYR A 277 -9.58 54.71 -9.77
CA TYR A 277 -8.70 53.70 -9.21
C TYR A 277 -7.65 53.30 -10.26
N GLY A 278 -6.44 53.85 -10.08
CA GLY A 278 -5.29 53.63 -10.98
C GLY A 278 -4.52 54.92 -11.29
N VAL A 279 -5.13 56.09 -11.12
CA VAL A 279 -4.50 57.40 -11.41
C VAL A 279 -3.26 57.64 -10.54
N GLY A 280 -3.25 57.16 -9.30
CA GLY A 280 -2.10 57.25 -8.39
C GLY A 280 -1.02 56.17 -8.60
N TYR A 281 -1.33 55.10 -9.35
CA TYR A 281 -0.40 54.00 -9.63
C TYR A 281 -0.60 53.50 -11.08
N PRO A 282 -0.11 54.25 -12.10
CA PRO A 282 -0.31 53.92 -13.51
C PRO A 282 0.25 52.57 -13.96
N SER A 283 1.11 51.95 -13.15
CA SER A 283 1.71 50.64 -13.40
C SER A 283 0.81 49.46 -13.03
N ILE A 284 -0.28 49.70 -12.30
CA ILE A 284 -1.23 48.65 -11.86
C ILE A 284 -2.45 48.69 -12.78
N PRO A 285 -2.69 47.65 -13.61
CA PRO A 285 -3.87 47.58 -14.47
C PRO A 285 -5.16 47.61 -13.64
N SER A 286 -6.13 48.44 -14.05
CA SER A 286 -7.49 48.43 -13.52
C SER A 286 -8.48 47.90 -14.58
N MET A 287 -9.45 47.09 -14.15
CA MET A 287 -10.53 46.60 -15.00
C MET A 287 -11.84 46.50 -14.20
N THR A 288 -12.98 46.41 -14.88
CA THR A 288 -14.26 46.16 -14.22
C THR A 288 -14.46 44.67 -13.93
N VAL A 289 -15.39 44.33 -13.04
CA VAL A 289 -15.80 42.94 -12.77
C VAL A 289 -16.23 42.24 -14.06
N ASP A 290 -17.02 42.91 -14.89
CA ASP A 290 -17.54 42.37 -16.15
C ASP A 290 -16.43 42.13 -17.18
N GLU A 291 -15.49 43.07 -17.30
CA GLU A 291 -14.31 42.93 -18.17
C GLU A 291 -13.41 41.77 -17.71
N PHE A 292 -13.25 41.59 -16.40
CA PHE A 292 -12.49 40.48 -15.83
C PHE A 292 -13.16 39.14 -16.14
N TYR A 293 -14.48 39.06 -15.97
CA TYR A 293 -15.26 37.86 -16.25
C TYR A 293 -15.21 37.50 -17.74
N ALA A 294 -15.43 38.47 -18.62
CA ALA A 294 -15.35 38.27 -20.07
C ALA A 294 -13.97 37.79 -20.55
N LYS A 295 -12.89 38.28 -19.92
CA LYS A 295 -11.53 37.87 -20.25
C LYS A 295 -11.17 36.47 -19.74
N ARG A 296 -11.72 36.07 -18.59
CA ARG A 296 -11.48 34.75 -17.98
C ARG A 296 -12.33 33.65 -18.60
N TYR A 297 -13.55 33.99 -19.00
CA TYR A 297 -14.57 33.06 -19.47
C TYR A 297 -15.21 33.57 -20.77
N PRO A 298 -14.45 33.63 -21.88
CA PRO A 298 -14.94 34.20 -23.14
C PRO A 298 -16.14 33.45 -23.72
N GLU A 299 -16.21 32.12 -23.53
CA GLU A 299 -17.33 31.30 -23.99
C GLU A 299 -18.63 31.59 -23.19
N HIS A 300 -18.51 31.79 -21.87
CA HIS A 300 -19.66 32.12 -21.02
C HIS A 300 -20.14 33.57 -21.22
N ALA A 301 -19.22 34.50 -21.46
CA ALA A 301 -19.57 35.89 -21.77
C ALA A 301 -20.29 36.04 -23.12
N GLN A 302 -20.00 35.16 -24.09
CA GLN A 302 -20.73 35.11 -25.36
C GLN A 302 -22.14 34.50 -25.21
N GLN A 303 -22.34 33.55 -24.29
CA GLN A 303 -23.66 33.02 -23.95
C GLN A 303 -24.56 34.04 -23.25
N GLU A 304 -24.00 34.89 -22.39
CA GLU A 304 -24.77 35.96 -21.73
C GLU A 304 -25.25 37.05 -22.69
N GLY A 305 -24.52 37.32 -23.79
CA GLY A 305 -24.95 38.23 -24.85
C GLY A 305 -26.11 37.70 -25.70
N ALA A 306 -26.43 36.41 -25.61
CA ALA A 306 -27.47 35.74 -26.36
C ALA A 306 -28.80 35.64 -25.59
N GLY A 307 -29.19 36.68 -24.86
CA GLY A 307 -30.58 37.01 -24.46
C GLY A 307 -31.45 35.96 -23.73
N ASN A 308 -30.98 34.74 -23.46
CA ASN A 308 -31.81 33.62 -23.02
C ASN A 308 -31.21 32.80 -21.87
N ALA A 309 -30.15 33.31 -21.23
CA ALA A 309 -29.65 32.73 -19.99
C ALA A 309 -30.40 33.37 -18.80
N VAL A 310 -31.18 32.57 -18.07
CA VAL A 310 -31.67 32.95 -16.74
C VAL A 310 -30.44 33.20 -15.88
N LYS A 311 -30.15 34.47 -15.57
CA LYS A 311 -29.05 34.82 -14.68
C LYS A 311 -29.39 34.25 -13.29
N PRO A 312 -28.65 33.28 -12.75
CA PRO A 312 -28.81 32.93 -11.35
C PRO A 312 -28.52 34.21 -10.55
N TRP A 313 -29.47 34.59 -9.70
CA TRP A 313 -29.34 35.83 -8.95
C TRP A 313 -28.08 35.79 -8.10
N SER A 314 -27.29 36.85 -8.17
CA SER A 314 -26.12 37.01 -7.32
C SER A 314 -26.56 37.43 -5.91
N LEU A 315 -25.71 37.21 -4.91
CA LEU A 315 -25.95 37.68 -3.55
C LEU A 315 -26.19 39.19 -3.48
N GLN A 316 -25.67 39.96 -4.44
CA GLN A 316 -25.92 41.38 -4.58
C GLN A 316 -27.32 41.70 -5.12
N ASP A 317 -27.85 40.90 -6.05
CA ASP A 317 -29.21 41.08 -6.58
C ASP A 317 -30.25 40.79 -5.49
N TRP A 318 -29.99 39.78 -4.65
CA TRP A 318 -30.79 39.48 -3.46
C TRP A 318 -30.80 40.65 -2.47
N ALA A 319 -29.69 41.37 -2.35
CA ALA A 319 -29.58 42.51 -1.45
C ALA A 319 -30.19 43.80 -2.04
N ALA A 320 -30.31 43.92 -3.36
CA ALA A 320 -30.86 45.09 -4.03
C ALA A 320 -32.39 45.12 -4.01
N ASP A 321 -33.05 43.97 -3.99
CA ASP A 321 -34.50 43.83 -3.93
C ASP A 321 -34.92 42.72 -2.94
N PRO A 322 -35.00 43.04 -1.63
CA PRO A 322 -35.28 42.06 -0.59
C PRO A 322 -36.71 41.51 -0.64
N GLU A 323 -37.68 42.27 -1.17
CA GLU A 323 -39.08 41.81 -1.26
C GLU A 323 -39.24 40.71 -2.31
N LYS A 324 -38.54 40.83 -3.44
CA LYS A 324 -38.55 39.80 -4.47
C LYS A 324 -37.78 38.55 -4.05
N ALA A 325 -36.66 38.71 -3.34
CA ALA A 325 -35.91 37.59 -2.78
C ALA A 325 -36.74 36.76 -1.78
N SER A 326 -37.52 37.43 -0.93
CA SER A 326 -38.43 36.74 0.02
C SER A 326 -39.50 35.92 -0.71
N ARG A 327 -40.07 36.47 -1.78
CA ARG A 327 -41.12 35.79 -2.56
C ARG A 327 -40.60 34.54 -3.27
N GLU A 328 -39.43 34.61 -3.89
CA GLU A 328 -38.81 33.45 -4.56
C GLU A 328 -38.44 32.36 -3.56
N LEU A 329 -37.96 32.72 -2.36
CA LEU A 329 -37.69 31.78 -1.28
C LEU A 329 -38.98 31.07 -0.81
N GLU A 330 -40.07 31.82 -0.62
CA GLU A 330 -41.39 31.26 -0.27
C GLU A 330 -41.92 30.31 -1.36
N GLU A 331 -41.73 30.65 -2.64
CA GLU A 331 -42.12 29.80 -3.77
C GLU A 331 -41.30 28.51 -3.84
N GLU A 332 -39.99 28.56 -3.60
CA GLU A 332 -39.13 27.37 -3.52
C GLU A 332 -39.49 26.46 -2.35
N ASP A 333 -39.78 27.04 -1.18
CA ASP A 333 -40.15 26.26 -0.01
C ASP A 333 -41.55 25.64 -0.16
N ALA A 334 -42.49 26.35 -0.77
CA ALA A 334 -43.79 25.79 -1.14
C ALA A 334 -43.68 24.63 -2.16
N GLN A 335 -42.76 24.72 -3.11
CA GLN A 335 -42.49 23.62 -4.05
C GLN A 335 -41.90 22.40 -3.35
N LYS A 336 -40.96 22.60 -2.41
CA LYS A 336 -40.40 21.50 -1.61
C LYS A 336 -41.45 20.85 -0.71
N GLU A 337 -42.30 21.65 -0.07
CA GLU A 337 -43.39 21.15 0.77
C GLU A 337 -44.37 20.32 -0.05
N LYS A 338 -44.74 20.80 -1.25
CA LYS A 338 -45.61 20.06 -2.16
C LYS A 338 -45.01 18.72 -2.62
N LEU A 339 -43.72 18.70 -2.95
CA LEU A 339 -43.01 17.46 -3.32
C LEU A 339 -42.94 16.46 -2.16
N LEU A 340 -42.88 16.96 -0.92
CA LEU A 340 -42.94 16.13 0.29
C LEU A 340 -44.35 15.59 0.57
N GLU A 341 -45.39 16.40 0.37
CA GLU A 341 -46.80 15.98 0.52
C GLU A 341 -47.24 14.96 -0.54
N GLU A 342 -46.68 15.04 -1.74
CA GLU A 342 -46.95 14.11 -2.84
C GLU A 342 -46.20 12.77 -2.70
N ASP A 343 -45.49 12.54 -1.58
CA ASP A 343 -44.68 11.33 -1.31
C ASP A 343 -43.71 11.01 -2.46
N ASP A 344 -43.12 12.05 -3.07
CA ASP A 344 -42.18 11.88 -4.17
C ASP A 344 -40.94 11.08 -3.70
N LYS A 345 -40.64 10.00 -4.44
CA LYS A 345 -39.61 9.03 -4.04
C LYS A 345 -38.21 9.67 -4.02
N ASP A 346 -37.95 10.61 -4.92
CA ASP A 346 -36.63 11.23 -5.05
C ASP A 346 -36.43 12.29 -3.94
N ALA A 347 -37.47 13.06 -3.61
CA ALA A 347 -37.45 13.99 -2.48
C ALA A 347 -37.25 13.28 -1.13
N LEU A 348 -37.96 12.16 -0.89
CA LEU A 348 -37.84 11.37 0.34
C LEU A 348 -36.47 10.69 0.48
N THR A 349 -35.93 10.15 -0.61
CA THR A 349 -34.59 9.54 -0.61
C THR A 349 -33.51 10.57 -0.36
N TYR A 350 -33.61 11.75 -0.98
CA TYR A 350 -32.73 12.87 -0.70
C TYR A 350 -32.78 13.29 0.77
N LEU A 351 -33.99 13.42 1.35
CA LEU A 351 -34.15 13.80 2.75
C LEU A 351 -33.51 12.79 3.73
N ARG A 352 -33.71 11.48 3.48
CA ARG A 352 -33.07 10.41 4.27
C ARG A 352 -31.55 10.42 4.13
N SER A 353 -31.03 10.54 2.91
CA SER A 353 -29.58 10.61 2.66
C SER A 353 -28.91 11.81 3.34
N MET A 354 -29.63 12.93 3.45
CA MET A 354 -29.18 14.13 4.14
C MET A 354 -29.18 13.97 5.66
N ASP A 355 -30.00 13.09 6.22
CA ASP A 355 -30.02 12.76 7.64
C ASP A 355 -28.87 11.82 7.99
N ASP A 356 -28.71 10.73 7.23
CA ASP A 356 -27.59 9.79 7.34
C ASP A 356 -26.24 10.52 7.25
N TRP A 357 -26.11 11.46 6.29
CA TRP A 357 -24.90 12.26 6.13
C TRP A 357 -24.61 13.18 7.33
N LYS A 358 -25.64 13.75 7.98
CA LYS A 358 -25.46 14.60 9.17
C LYS A 358 -25.05 13.78 10.40
N ASP A 359 -25.57 12.56 10.51
CA ASP A 359 -25.21 11.63 11.59
C ASP A 359 -23.75 11.19 11.48
N GLU A 360 -23.28 10.92 10.25
CA GLU A 360 -21.88 10.63 9.95
C GLU A 360 -20.98 11.87 10.11
N ASN A 361 -21.48 13.07 9.78
CA ASN A 361 -20.72 14.33 9.77
C ASN A 361 -21.19 15.32 10.85
N LYS A 362 -20.96 14.96 12.11
CA LYS A 362 -21.22 15.85 13.25
C LYS A 362 -20.57 17.22 13.07
N ARG A 363 -21.34 18.28 13.33
CA ARG A 363 -20.84 19.67 13.32
C ARG A 363 -19.55 19.78 14.13
N GLY A 364 -18.48 20.26 13.49
CA GLY A 364 -17.15 20.43 14.10
C GLY A 364 -16.17 19.26 13.91
N SER A 365 -16.51 18.22 13.14
CA SER A 365 -15.61 17.09 12.84
C SER A 365 -14.37 17.45 11.99
N GLY A 366 -14.44 18.52 11.19
CA GLY A 366 -13.42 18.87 10.20
C GLY A 366 -12.16 19.58 10.72
N ASN A 367 -12.21 20.25 11.89
CA ASN A 367 -11.06 21.03 12.39
C ASN A 367 -10.76 20.74 13.87
N ARG A 368 -10.38 19.49 14.18
CA ARG A 368 -9.99 19.06 15.54
C ARG A 368 -8.48 18.93 15.75
N LYS A 369 -7.66 19.09 14.71
CA LYS A 369 -6.19 18.91 14.79
C LYS A 369 -5.38 20.21 14.78
N ASN A 370 -6.05 21.37 14.71
CA ASN A 370 -5.42 22.68 14.89
C ASN A 370 -5.89 23.25 16.24
N MET A 371 -5.44 22.64 17.33
CA MET A 371 -5.41 23.29 18.64
C MET A 371 -3.99 23.79 18.81
N GLY A 372 -3.80 25.11 18.69
CA GLY A 372 -2.52 25.79 18.82
C GLY A 372 -1.95 25.76 20.23
#